data_AF-A0A6B8JTY1-F1
#
_entry.id   AF-A0A6B8JTY1-F1
#
_cell.length_a   1.000
_cell.length_b   1.000
_cell.length_c   1.000
_cell.angle_alpha   90.00
_cell.angle_beta   90.00
_cell.angle_gamma   90.00
#
_symmetry.space_group_name_H-M   'P 1'
#
loop_
_entity.id
_entity.type
_entity.pdbx_description
1 polymer ?
#
loop_
_entity_poly.entity_id
_entity_poly.type
_entity_poly.pdbx_seq_one_letter_code
_entity_poly.pdbx_strand_id
1 'polypeptide(L)'
;MRWAGAGLLLLLLLLQTRLWTGDGSIPVAIGLHAEVAEQRQANQQLDERNRALAADVADLRRGQGSIEERARRDLGLIGPEERFYLVIDEDAR
;
A
#
# COMPACT_ATOMS: atom_id res chain seq x y z
N MET A 1 33.41 -55.60 -16.35
CA MET A 1 32.60 -55.30 -15.14
C MET A 1 32.98 -53.99 -14.44
N ARG A 2 34.27 -53.72 -14.11
CA ARG A 2 34.68 -52.52 -13.35
C ARG A 2 34.33 -51.17 -14.01
N TRP A 3 34.37 -51.11 -15.34
CA TRP A 3 34.08 -49.90 -16.13
C TRP A 3 32.59 -49.53 -16.19
N ALA A 4 31.70 -50.52 -16.10
CA ALA A 4 30.25 -50.28 -16.04
C ALA A 4 29.87 -49.59 -14.72
N GLY A 5 30.50 -50.00 -13.61
CA GLY A 5 30.33 -49.33 -12.31
C GLY A 5 30.83 -47.89 -12.33
N ALA A 6 31.97 -47.62 -12.96
CA ALA A 6 32.50 -46.26 -13.11
C ALA A 6 31.57 -45.36 -13.94
N GLY A 7 31.00 -45.89 -15.04
CA GLY A 7 30.02 -45.17 -15.85
C GLY A 7 28.74 -44.82 -15.08
N LEU A 8 28.21 -45.76 -14.28
CA LEU A 8 27.06 -45.49 -13.41
C LEU A 8 27.39 -44.43 -12.36
N LEU A 9 28.59 -44.47 -11.77
CA LEU A 9 29.00 -43.51 -10.75
C LEU A 9 29.11 -42.10 -11.33
N LEU A 10 29.66 -41.98 -12.54
CA LEU A 10 29.77 -40.70 -13.25
C LEU A 10 28.40 -40.14 -13.61
N LEU A 11 27.49 -40.99 -14.10
CA LEU A 11 26.10 -40.61 -14.38
C LEU A 11 25.36 -40.17 -13.11
N LEU A 12 25.58 -40.87 -12.00
CA LEU A 12 24.99 -40.54 -10.70
C LEU A 12 25.48 -39.17 -10.21
N LEU A 13 26.78 -38.91 -10.29
CA LEU A 13 27.38 -37.61 -9.94
C LEU A 13 26.83 -36.48 -10.82
N LEU A 14 26.70 -36.71 -12.13
CA LEU A 14 26.16 -35.72 -13.07
C LEU A 14 24.68 -35.43 -12.81
N LEU A 15 23.92 -36.43 -12.38
CA LEU A 15 22.51 -36.26 -12.01
C LEU A 15 22.37 -35.54 -10.66
N GLN A 16 23.23 -35.84 -9.69
CA GLN A 16 23.27 -35.17 -8.38
C GLN A 16 23.62 -33.69 -8.53
N THR A 17 24.63 -33.34 -9.32
CA THR A 17 24.99 -31.93 -9.56
C THR A 17 23.89 -31.18 -10.30
N ARG A 18 23.26 -31.83 -11.29
CA ARG A 18 22.10 -31.25 -11.99
C ARG A 18 20.90 -31.04 -11.05
N LEU A 19 20.63 -31.96 -10.13
CA LEU A 19 19.54 -31.84 -9.17
C LEU A 19 19.79 -30.70 -8.17
N TRP A 20 21.04 -30.50 -7.76
CA TRP A 20 21.42 -29.41 -6.86
C TRP A 20 21.48 -28.04 -7.54
N THR A 21 21.58 -27.99 -8.88
CA THR A 21 21.74 -26.75 -9.66
C THR A 21 20.51 -26.37 -10.48
N GLY A 22 19.62 -27.31 -10.81
CA GLY A 22 18.45 -27.06 -11.67
C GLY A 22 17.28 -26.41 -10.91
N ASP A 23 16.71 -25.36 -11.50
CA ASP A 23 15.42 -24.63 -11.35
C ASP A 23 14.69 -24.51 -9.98
N GLY A 24 15.14 -25.20 -8.93
CA GLY A 24 14.71 -25.09 -7.54
C GLY A 24 15.89 -25.15 -6.57
N SER A 25 17.09 -24.77 -7.03
CA SER A 25 18.31 -24.78 -6.23
C SER A 25 18.26 -23.73 -5.11
N ILE A 26 18.71 -24.10 -3.91
CA ILE A 26 18.79 -23.25 -2.71
C ILE A 26 19.29 -21.81 -2.96
N PRO A 27 20.30 -21.54 -3.83
CA PRO A 27 20.71 -20.16 -4.10
C PRO A 27 19.64 -19.28 -4.77
N VAL A 28 18.73 -19.85 -5.58
CA VAL A 28 17.63 -19.10 -6.21
C VAL A 28 16.59 -18.68 -5.17
N ALA A 29 16.28 -19.55 -4.20
CA ALA A 29 15.39 -19.21 -3.09
C ALA A 29 16.00 -18.11 -2.20
N ILE A 30 17.31 -18.13 -1.96
CA ILE A 30 17.98 -17.11 -1.14
C ILE A 30 17.95 -15.73 -1.83
N GLY A 31 18.18 -15.67 -3.15
CA GLY A 31 18.08 -14.42 -3.91
C GLY A 31 16.65 -13.84 -3.93
N LEU A 32 15.66 -14.69 -4.19
CA LEU A 32 14.26 -14.25 -4.23
C LEU A 32 13.75 -13.81 -2.86
N HIS A 33 14.20 -14.44 -1.77
CA HIS A 33 13.87 -14.02 -0.41
C HIS A 33 14.47 -12.66 -0.03
N ALA A 34 15.66 -12.33 -0.51
CA ALA A 34 16.30 -11.04 -0.25
C ALA A 34 15.53 -9.89 -0.92
N GLU A 35 15.14 -10.05 -2.18
CA GLU A 35 14.40 -9.03 -2.93
C GLU A 35 12.99 -8.80 -2.37
N VAL A 36 12.31 -9.88 -1.96
CA VAL A 36 11.01 -9.79 -1.27
C VAL A 36 11.15 -9.07 0.08
N ALA A 37 12.25 -9.26 0.81
CA ALA A 37 12.47 -8.59 2.09
C ALA A 37 12.70 -7.08 1.91
N GLU A 38 13.52 -6.68 0.94
CA GLU A 38 13.77 -5.27 0.62
C GLU A 38 12.49 -4.56 0.18
N GLN A 39 11.72 -5.18 -0.72
CA GLN A 39 10.48 -4.60 -1.21
C GLN A 39 9.38 -4.51 -0.15
N ARG A 40 9.35 -5.44 0.81
CA ARG A 40 8.46 -5.35 1.99
C ARG A 40 8.82 -4.17 2.88
N GLN A 41 10.12 -3.93 3.12
CA GLN A 41 10.56 -2.80 3.92
C GLN A 41 10.22 -1.45 3.24
N ALA A 42 10.39 -1.37 1.92
CA ALA A 42 9.99 -0.19 1.16
C ALA A 42 8.47 0.06 1.22
N ASN A 43 7.66 -1.00 1.07
CA ASN A 43 6.21 -0.90 1.18
C ASN A 43 5.74 -0.46 2.56
N GLN A 44 6.37 -0.93 3.64
CA GLN A 44 6.03 -0.49 5.01
C GLN A 44 6.24 1.01 5.20
N GLN A 45 7.36 1.55 4.72
CA GLN A 45 7.62 3.00 4.78
C GLN A 45 6.61 3.81 3.96
N LEU A 46 6.23 3.31 2.78
CA LEU A 46 5.21 3.98 1.95
C LEU A 46 3.83 3.95 2.61
N ASP A 47 3.46 2.85 3.27
CA ASP A 47 2.18 2.72 3.97
C ASP A 47 2.09 3.67 5.17
N GLU A 48 3.17 3.82 5.95
CA GLU A 48 3.24 4.78 7.05
C GLU A 48 3.07 6.23 6.56
N ARG A 49 3.74 6.59 5.46
CA ARG A 49 3.60 7.93 4.85
C ARG A 49 2.20 8.17 4.29
N ASN A 50 1.60 7.17 3.64
CA ASN A 50 0.22 7.26 3.18
C ASN A 50 -0.76 7.45 4.33
N ARG A 51 -0.57 6.73 5.45
CA ARG A 51 -1.41 6.90 6.65
C ARG A 51 -1.31 8.32 7.22
N ALA A 52 -0.11 8.90 7.27
CA ALA A 52 0.09 10.28 7.70
C ALA A 52 -0.60 11.28 6.73
N LEU A 53 -0.36 11.14 5.42
CA LEU A 53 -0.97 12.01 4.41
C LEU A 53 -2.51 11.90 4.40
N ALA A 54 -3.06 10.70 4.60
CA ALA A 54 -4.50 10.50 4.69
C ALA A 54 -5.09 11.21 5.92
N ALA A 55 -4.39 11.19 7.05
CA ALA A 55 -4.78 11.94 8.24
C ALA A 55 -4.74 13.45 7.99
N ASP A 56 -3.67 13.95 7.35
CA ASP A 56 -3.54 15.38 6.99
C ASP A 56 -4.68 15.82 6.05
N VAL A 57 -5.00 15.02 5.03
CA VAL A 57 -6.13 15.30 4.11
C VAL A 57 -7.46 15.30 4.86
N ALA A 58 -7.66 14.37 5.79
CA ALA A 58 -8.87 14.33 6.61
C ALA A 58 -8.99 15.56 7.53
N ASP A 59 -7.87 16.02 8.11
CA ASP A 59 -7.83 17.23 8.93
C ASP A 59 -8.08 18.50 8.12
N LEU A 60 -7.48 18.63 6.93
CA LEU A 60 -7.73 19.75 6.03
C LEU A 60 -9.20 19.82 5.60
N ARG A 61 -9.81 18.66 5.27
CA ARG A 61 -11.24 18.61 4.93
C ARG A 61 -12.14 19.02 6.10
N ARG A 62 -11.82 18.57 7.32
CA ARG A 62 -12.56 18.97 8.53
C ARG A 62 -12.40 20.46 8.84
N GLY A 63 -11.19 20.99 8.72
CA GLY A 63 -10.91 22.41 8.92
C GLY A 63 -11.65 23.29 7.91
N GLN A 64 -11.63 22.94 6.62
CA GLN A 64 -12.39 23.64 5.58
C GLN A 64 -13.90 23.60 5.83
N GLY A 65 -14.45 22.44 6.19
CA GLY A 65 -15.87 22.31 6.57
C GLY A 65 -16.24 23.19 7.76
N SER A 66 -15.37 23.27 8.77
CA SER A 66 -15.61 24.14 9.95
C SER A 66 -15.59 25.63 9.62
N ILE A 67 -14.74 26.04 8.66
CA ILE A 67 -14.66 27.44 8.21
C ILE A 67 -15.91 27.79 7.40
N GLU A 68 -16.37 26.88 6.54
CA GLU A 68 -17.60 27.06 5.76
C GLU A 68 -18.84 27.13 6.66
N GLU A 69 -18.98 26.22 7.64
CA GLU A 69 -20.07 26.28 8.62
C GLU A 69 -20.06 27.60 9.40
N ARG A 70 -18.88 28.11 9.76
CA ARG A 70 -18.76 29.40 10.44
C ARG A 70 -19.11 30.57 9.53
N ALA A 71 -18.69 30.55 8.27
CA ALA A 71 -19.06 31.58 7.30
C ALA A 71 -20.58 31.58 7.01
N ARG A 72 -21.21 30.41 6.94
CA ARG A 72 -22.66 30.28 6.77
C ARG A 72 -23.42 30.78 8.02
N ARG A 73 -22.96 30.43 9.22
CA ARG A 73 -23.64 30.78 10.48
C ARG A 73 -23.42 32.23 10.92
N ASP A 74 -22.19 32.74 10.82
CA ASP A 74 -21.82 34.06 11.36
C ASP A 74 -21.91 35.18 10.31
N LEU A 75 -21.68 34.87 9.03
CA LEU A 75 -21.64 35.87 7.93
C LEU A 75 -22.81 35.75 6.95
N GLY A 76 -23.70 34.76 7.13
CA GLY A 76 -24.83 34.54 6.24
C GLY A 76 -24.42 34.23 4.81
N LEU A 77 -23.25 33.61 4.60
CA LEU A 77 -22.75 33.25 3.28
C LEU A 77 -23.71 32.23 2.61
N ILE A 78 -24.21 32.56 1.42
CA ILE A 78 -25.08 31.69 0.61
C ILE A 78 -24.31 31.34 -0.68
N GLY A 79 -24.24 30.05 -1.01
CA GLY A 79 -23.58 29.60 -2.24
C GLY A 79 -24.31 30.07 -3.51
N PRO A 80 -23.62 30.22 -4.65
CA PRO A 80 -24.23 30.73 -5.90
C PRO A 80 -25.36 29.85 -6.45
N GLU A 81 -25.45 28.58 -6.04
CA GLU A 81 -26.47 27.61 -6.46
C GLU A 81 -27.51 27.31 -5.36
N GLU A 82 -27.50 28.04 -4.25
CA GLU A 82 -28.35 27.74 -3.07
C GLU A 82 -29.53 28.71 -2.93
N ARG A 83 -30.71 28.18 -2.57
CA ARG A 83 -31.91 28.98 -2.24
C ARG A 83 -32.05 29.12 -0.74
N PHE A 84 -31.86 30.34 -0.24
CA PHE A 84 -32.04 30.68 1.18
C PHE A 84 -33.51 30.98 1.49
N TYR A 85 -34.05 30.31 2.51
CA TYR A 85 -35.41 30.54 3.00
C TYR A 85 -35.31 31.09 4.43
N LEU A 86 -35.71 32.35 4.63
CA LEU A 86 -35.87 32.94 5.96
C LEU A 86 -37.34 32.79 6.38
N VAL A 87 -37.59 31.93 7.37
CA VAL A 87 -38.91 31.82 7.99
C VAL A 87 -38.99 32.91 9.06
N ILE A 88 -39.82 33.91 8.84
CA ILE A 88 -40.15 34.93 9.83
C ILE A 88 -41.41 34.45 10.53
N ASP A 89 -41.32 34.17 11.83
CA ASP A 89 -42.49 33.82 12.65
C ASP A 89 -43.30 35.10 12.90
N GLU A 90 -44.59 35.09 12.59
CA GLU A 90 -45.48 36.26 12.77
C GLU A 90 -45.82 36.55 14.25
N ASP A 91 -45.35 35.71 15.19
CA ASP A 91 -45.68 35.81 16.62
C ASP A 91 -44.76 36.75 17.43
N ALA A 92 -43.81 37.45 16.80
CA ALA A 92 -42.95 38.43 17.46
C ALA A 92 -43.58 39.85 17.51
N ARG A 93 -44.83 39.94 18.00
CA ARG A 93 -45.54 41.22 18.20
C ARG A 93 -45.67 41.59 19.68
#